data_AF-B4FCM2-F1
#
_entry.id   AF-B4FCM2-F1
#
_cell.length_a   1.000
_cell.length_b   1.000
_cell.length_c   1.000
_cell.angle_alpha   90.00
_cell.angle_beta   90.00
_cell.angle_gamma   90.00
#
_symmetry.space_group_name_H-M   'P 1'
#
loop_
_entity.id
_entity.type
_entity.pdbx_description
1 polymer ?
#
loop_
_entity_poly.entity_id
_entity_poly.type
_entity_poly.pdbx_seq_one_letter_code
_entity_poly.pdbx_strand_id
1 'polypeptide(L)'
;MISNISFTYRSIYSKKAMTDMDSTNLYAYISIIALFVCIPPAIIIEGPQLVQHGFKDAIAKVGLTKLISNFFVVGLFYHLYNQVATNTLERVAPLTHAIGNVLKRVFVIGFSIIAFGNKITTQTGIGTSIAVSGVALYSFIKAKIEEKKQIKSA
;
A
#
# COMPACT_ATOMS: atom_id res chain seq x y z
N MET A 1 -0.33 -11.33 -9.05
CA MET A 1 -0.96 -12.19 -8.01
C MET A 1 0.02 -12.59 -6.90
N ILE A 2 1.30 -12.82 -7.20
CA ILE A 2 2.36 -13.14 -6.22
C ILE A 2 2.39 -12.17 -5.03
N SER A 3 2.28 -10.86 -5.27
CA SER A 3 2.24 -9.85 -4.21
C SER A 3 1.11 -10.05 -3.19
N ASN A 4 -0.08 -10.49 -3.61
CA ASN A 4 -1.19 -10.73 -2.69
C ASN A 4 -0.88 -11.90 -1.74
N ILE A 5 -0.23 -12.94 -2.25
CA ILE A 5 0.18 -14.11 -1.48
C ILE A 5 1.25 -13.68 -0.47
N SER A 6 2.31 -13.00 -0.92
CA SER A 6 3.40 -12.52 -0.06
C SER A 6 2.90 -11.55 1.03
N PHE A 7 2.00 -10.61 0.70
CA PHE A 7 1.44 -9.69 1.69
C PHE A 7 0.52 -10.38 2.71
N THR A 8 -0.20 -11.41 2.30
CA THR A 8 -1.03 -12.21 3.21
C THR A 8 -0.16 -12.99 4.18
N TYR A 9 0.87 -13.68 3.68
CA TYR A 9 1.84 -14.38 4.53
C TYR A 9 2.53 -13.42 5.49
N ARG A 10 3.04 -12.27 5.00
CA ARG A 10 3.61 -11.24 5.87
C ARG A 10 2.63 -10.82 6.95
N SER A 11 1.36 -10.56 6.62
CA SER A 11 0.38 -10.11 7.62
C SER A 11 0.12 -11.17 8.71
N ILE A 12 0.08 -12.46 8.34
CA ILE A 12 -0.10 -13.57 9.28
C ILE A 12 1.12 -13.76 10.17
N TYR A 13 2.32 -13.84 9.57
CA TYR A 13 3.57 -14.03 10.32
C TYR A 13 3.92 -12.80 11.17
N SER A 14 3.72 -11.59 10.66
CA SER A 14 3.89 -10.36 11.45
C SER A 14 2.95 -10.36 12.64
N LYS A 15 1.67 -10.72 12.48
CA LYS A 15 0.74 -10.82 13.61
C LYS A 15 1.18 -11.85 14.66
N LYS A 16 1.74 -12.99 14.22
CA LYS A 16 2.29 -14.01 15.11
C LYS A 16 3.58 -13.55 15.80
N ALA A 17 4.39 -12.70 15.17
CA ALA A 17 5.59 -12.13 15.79
C ALA A 17 5.26 -10.96 16.75
N MET A 18 4.12 -10.30 16.56
CA MET A 18 3.64 -9.20 17.41
C MET A 18 3.13 -9.67 18.79
N THR A 19 3.02 -10.97 19.04
CA THR A 19 2.69 -11.47 20.39
C THR A 19 3.88 -11.40 21.34
N ASP A 20 5.11 -11.42 20.82
CA ASP A 20 6.34 -11.37 21.61
C ASP A 20 7.06 -10.01 21.52
N MET A 21 6.71 -9.15 20.55
CA MET A 21 7.37 -7.85 20.31
C MET A 21 6.40 -6.75 19.89
N ASP A 22 6.67 -5.52 20.33
CA ASP A 22 5.96 -4.31 19.90
C ASP A 22 5.96 -4.10 18.38
N SER A 23 4.83 -3.68 17.84
CA SER A 23 4.57 -3.42 16.42
C SER A 23 5.55 -2.49 15.74
N THR A 24 5.95 -1.45 16.47
CA THR A 24 6.89 -0.44 15.99
C THR A 24 8.27 -1.06 15.82
N ASN A 25 8.67 -1.92 16.76
CA ASN A 25 9.96 -2.59 16.71
C ASN A 25 9.98 -3.65 15.59
N LEU A 26 8.90 -4.42 15.44
CA LEU A 26 8.76 -5.38 14.35
C LEU A 26 8.83 -4.69 12.98
N TYR A 27 8.15 -3.54 12.81
CA TYR A 27 8.22 -2.77 11.58
C TYR A 27 9.64 -2.24 11.29
N ALA A 28 10.34 -1.75 12.32
CA ALA A 28 11.72 -1.29 12.20
C ALA A 28 12.65 -2.42 11.75
N TYR A 29 12.59 -3.59 12.40
CA TYR A 29 13.39 -4.76 12.02
C TYR A 29 13.12 -5.23 10.59
N ILE A 30 11.84 -5.35 10.21
CA ILE A 30 11.51 -5.77 8.84
C ILE A 30 11.99 -4.74 7.81
N SER A 31 11.92 -3.44 8.12
CA SER A 31 12.38 -2.38 7.22
C SER A 31 13.90 -2.39 7.05
N ILE A 32 14.66 -2.65 8.13
CA ILE A 32 16.12 -2.79 8.08
C ILE A 32 16.51 -4.02 7.26
N ILE A 33 15.88 -5.18 7.50
CA ILE A 33 16.15 -6.40 6.74
C ILE A 33 15.78 -6.20 5.27
N ALA A 34 14.64 -5.57 4.98
CA ALA A 34 14.21 -5.26 3.62
C ALA A 34 15.21 -4.36 2.90
N LEU A 35 15.81 -3.39 3.60
CA LEU A 35 16.86 -2.54 3.02
C LEU A 35 18.05 -3.38 2.56
N PHE A 36 18.57 -4.26 3.42
CA PHE A 36 19.71 -5.11 3.06
C PHE A 36 19.39 -6.13 1.96
N VAL A 37 18.17 -6.66 1.92
CA VAL A 37 17.75 -7.62 0.89
C VAL A 37 17.46 -6.94 -0.45
N CYS A 38 16.97 -5.70 -0.46
CA CYS A 38 16.65 -4.97 -1.69
C CYS A 38 17.88 -4.32 -2.35
N ILE A 39 18.91 -3.93 -1.60
CA ILE A 39 20.11 -3.27 -2.15
C ILE A 39 20.82 -4.11 -3.24
N PRO A 40 21.17 -5.40 -3.01
CA PRO A 40 21.90 -6.19 -4.01
C PRO A 40 21.16 -6.38 -5.34
N PRO A 41 19.89 -6.82 -5.38
CA PRO A 41 19.18 -6.98 -6.65
C PRO A 41 18.89 -5.63 -7.33
N ALA A 42 18.66 -4.55 -6.58
CA ALA A 42 18.49 -3.22 -7.16
C ALA A 42 19.73 -2.76 -7.93
N ILE A 43 20.93 -2.97 -7.37
CA ILE A 43 22.18 -2.60 -8.03
C ILE A 43 22.46 -3.49 -9.25
N ILE A 44 22.22 -4.80 -9.13
CA ILE A 44 22.55 -5.77 -10.20
C ILE A 44 21.58 -5.67 -11.39
N ILE A 45 20.28 -5.49 -11.13
CA ILE A 45 19.24 -5.49 -12.17
C ILE A 45 18.99 -4.08 -12.71
N GLU A 46 18.83 -3.10 -11.83
CA GLU A 46 18.43 -1.74 -12.21
C GLU A 46 19.62 -0.78 -12.35
N GLY A 47 20.77 -1.08 -11.73
CA GLY A 47 21.96 -0.23 -11.74
C GLY A 47 22.44 0.22 -13.12
N PRO A 48 22.55 -0.67 -14.13
CA PRO A 48 22.98 -0.28 -15.48
C PRO A 48 22.01 0.69 -16.16
N GLN A 49 20.70 0.50 -15.99
CA GLN A 49 19.67 1.32 -16.64
C GLN A 49 19.41 2.66 -15.92
N LEU A 50 19.53 2.68 -14.58
CA LEU A 50 19.40 3.88 -13.76
C LEU A 50 20.51 4.89 -14.05
N VAL A 51 21.75 4.43 -14.19
CA VAL A 51 22.92 5.30 -14.43
C VAL A 51 22.97 5.80 -15.88
N GLN A 52 22.57 4.98 -16.85
CA GLN A 52 22.68 5.34 -18.27
C GLN A 52 21.51 6.18 -18.80
N HIS A 53 20.27 5.92 -18.36
CA HIS A 53 19.08 6.59 -18.89
C HIS A 53 18.19 7.23 -17.81
N GLY A 54 18.00 6.55 -16.68
CA GLY A 54 17.04 6.97 -15.65
C GLY A 54 17.33 8.34 -15.02
N PHE A 55 18.56 8.56 -14.53
CA PHE A 55 18.91 9.82 -13.87
C PHE A 55 19.07 10.99 -14.86
N LYS A 56 19.69 10.77 -16.03
CA LYS A 56 19.88 11.84 -17.02
C LYS A 56 18.55 12.36 -17.58
N ASP A 57 17.64 11.48 -17.97
CA ASP A 57 16.35 11.89 -18.55
C ASP A 57 15.41 12.50 -17.51
N ALA A 58 15.43 11.98 -16.27
CA ALA A 58 14.59 12.49 -15.19
C ALA A 58 15.08 13.87 -14.67
N ILE A 59 16.40 14.07 -14.58
CA ILE A 59 16.99 15.38 -14.25
C ILE A 59 16.69 16.38 -15.37
N ALA A 60 16.76 15.97 -16.64
CA ALA A 60 16.44 16.84 -17.78
C ALA A 60 14.96 17.26 -17.83
N LYS A 61 14.02 16.40 -17.41
CA LYS A 61 12.57 16.72 -17.43
C LYS A 61 12.08 17.50 -16.21
N VAL A 62 12.57 17.19 -15.01
CA VAL A 62 11.96 17.65 -13.75
C VAL A 62 12.91 18.53 -12.93
N GLY A 63 14.21 18.47 -13.20
CA GLY A 63 15.25 19.13 -12.42
C GLY A 63 15.63 18.36 -11.17
N LEU A 64 16.93 18.38 -10.83
CA LEU A 64 17.51 17.57 -9.74
C LEU A 64 16.86 17.85 -8.37
N THR A 65 16.61 19.12 -8.04
CA THR A 65 16.04 19.53 -6.75
C THR A 65 14.60 19.06 -6.56
N LYS A 66 13.78 19.16 -7.61
CA LYS A 66 12.36 18.74 -7.57
C LYS A 66 12.23 17.23 -7.61
N LEU A 67 13.13 16.54 -8.32
CA LEU A 67 13.21 15.09 -8.33
C LEU A 67 13.61 14.52 -6.95
N ILE A 68 14.64 15.09 -6.31
CA ILE A 68 15.05 14.69 -4.95
C ILE A 68 13.93 14.98 -3.95
N SER A 69 13.31 16.16 -4.02
CA SER A 69 12.18 16.50 -3.15
C SER A 69 11.01 15.54 -3.35
N ASN A 70 10.68 15.17 -4.58
CA ASN A 70 9.61 14.20 -4.87
C ASN A 70 9.95 12.81 -4.32
N PHE A 71 11.18 12.33 -4.47
CA PHE A 71 11.60 11.07 -3.86
C PHE A 71 11.53 11.10 -2.34
N PHE A 72 11.92 12.22 -1.73
CA PHE A 72 11.82 12.39 -0.29
C PHE A 72 10.36 12.34 0.18
N VAL A 73 9.47 13.09 -0.47
CA VAL A 73 8.04 13.11 -0.13
C VAL A 73 7.42 11.73 -0.33
N VAL A 74 7.65 11.08 -1.47
CA VAL A 74 7.12 9.72 -1.73
C VAL A 74 7.66 8.71 -0.71
N GLY A 75 8.96 8.76 -0.41
CA GLY A 75 9.59 7.90 0.58
C GLY A 75 9.01 8.10 1.99
N LEU A 76 8.83 9.36 2.40
CA LEU A 76 8.24 9.72 3.70
C LEU A 76 6.80 9.22 3.80
N PHE A 77 5.94 9.52 2.81
CA PHE A 77 4.56 9.05 2.80
C PHE A 77 4.46 7.53 2.73
N TYR A 78 5.38 6.86 2.03
CA TYR A 78 5.45 5.41 1.98
C TYR A 78 5.81 4.82 3.36
N HIS A 79 6.79 5.39 4.05
CA HIS A 79 7.17 4.96 5.39
C HIS A 79 6.02 5.14 6.38
N LEU A 80 5.41 6.34 6.41
CA LEU A 80 4.26 6.64 7.26
C LEU A 80 3.08 5.70 6.98
N TYR A 81 2.77 5.44 5.71
CA TYR A 81 1.72 4.49 5.34
C TYR A 81 1.99 3.09 5.91
N ASN A 82 3.22 2.58 5.74
CA ASN A 82 3.56 1.25 6.22
C ASN A 82 3.58 1.17 7.75
N GLN A 83 4.03 2.21 8.44
CA GLN A 83 3.99 2.29 9.90
C GLN A 83 2.56 2.27 10.44
N VAL A 84 1.66 3.06 9.85
CA VAL A 84 0.23 3.05 10.18
C VAL A 84 -0.39 1.69 9.87
N ALA A 85 0.00 1.04 8.76
CA ALA A 85 -0.49 -0.29 8.42
C ALA A 85 -0.07 -1.35 9.43
N THR A 86 1.18 -1.35 9.90
CA THR A 86 1.64 -2.26 10.97
C THR A 86 0.98 -1.97 12.31
N ASN A 87 0.79 -0.70 12.68
CA ASN A 87 0.05 -0.34 13.90
C ASN A 87 -1.43 -0.77 13.82
N THR A 88 -2.03 -0.69 12.63
CA THR A 88 -3.38 -1.20 12.42
C THR A 88 -3.42 -2.72 12.51
N LEU A 89 -2.45 -3.42 11.91
CA LEU A 89 -2.34 -4.88 11.97
C LEU A 89 -2.25 -5.39 13.43
N GLU A 90 -1.65 -4.62 14.34
CA GLU A 90 -1.63 -4.94 15.78
C GLU A 90 -3.03 -4.96 16.39
N ARG A 91 -3.87 -4.00 16.00
CA ARG A 91 -5.19 -3.77 16.61
C ARG A 91 -6.31 -4.55 15.95
N VAL A 92 -6.10 -5.07 14.74
CA VAL A 92 -7.13 -5.82 13.99
C VAL A 92 -6.67 -7.22 13.62
N ALA A 93 -7.62 -8.12 13.33
CA ALA A 93 -7.29 -9.44 12.81
C ALA A 93 -6.64 -9.34 11.41
N PRO A 94 -5.73 -10.26 11.03
CA PRO A 94 -5.11 -10.28 9.71
C PRO A 94 -6.12 -10.28 8.55
N LEU A 95 -7.27 -10.95 8.75
CA LEU A 95 -8.37 -10.94 7.79
C LEU A 95 -8.95 -9.53 7.58
N THR A 96 -9.15 -8.77 8.66
CA THR A 96 -9.65 -7.39 8.58
C THR A 96 -8.65 -6.46 7.89
N HIS A 97 -7.35 -6.64 8.17
CA HIS A 97 -6.28 -5.89 7.51
C HIS A 97 -6.20 -6.21 6.00
N ALA A 98 -6.31 -7.49 5.63
CA ALA A 98 -6.33 -7.90 4.22
C ALA A 98 -7.50 -7.26 3.46
N ILE A 99 -8.68 -7.18 4.08
CA ILE A 99 -9.83 -6.55 3.43
C ILE A 99 -9.68 -5.02 3.37
N GLY A 100 -9.13 -4.38 4.41
CA GLY A 100 -8.79 -2.95 4.38
C GLY A 100 -7.84 -2.59 3.23
N ASN A 101 -6.87 -3.47 2.94
CA ASN A 101 -5.97 -3.31 1.80
C ASN A 101 -6.71 -3.37 0.45
N VAL A 102 -7.75 -4.20 0.32
CA VAL A 102 -8.59 -4.25 -0.89
C VAL A 102 -9.37 -2.95 -1.06
N LEU A 103 -10.00 -2.44 0.00
CA LEU A 103 -10.73 -1.18 -0.04
C LEU A 103 -9.83 0.01 -0.41
N LYS A 104 -8.63 0.09 0.19
CA LYS A 104 -7.64 1.11 -0.15
C LYS A 104 -7.35 1.13 -1.66
N ARG A 105 -7.13 -0.04 -2.26
CA ARG A 105 -6.82 -0.12 -3.70
C ARG A 105 -7.93 0.45 -4.55
N VAL A 106 -9.19 0.12 -4.23
CA VAL A 106 -10.30 0.62 -5.03
C VAL A 106 -10.48 2.13 -4.86
N PHE A 107 -10.29 2.66 -3.64
CA PHE A 107 -10.30 4.11 -3.42
C PHE A 107 -9.21 4.82 -4.24
N VAL A 108 -7.98 4.29 -4.25
CA VAL A 108 -6.86 4.85 -5.03
C VAL A 108 -7.15 4.78 -6.54
N ILE A 109 -7.74 3.69 -7.04
CA ILE A 109 -8.15 3.56 -8.44
C ILE A 109 -9.20 4.63 -8.80
N GLY A 110 -10.25 4.77 -7.97
CA GLY A 110 -11.29 5.77 -8.18
C GLY A 110 -10.74 7.21 -8.18
N PHE A 111 -9.87 7.53 -7.22
CA PHE A 111 -9.22 8.83 -7.15
C PHE A 111 -8.29 9.09 -8.34
N SER A 112 -7.50 8.09 -8.76
CA SER A 112 -6.61 8.20 -9.92
C SER A 112 -7.39 8.53 -11.19
N ILE A 113 -8.60 7.99 -11.34
CA ILE A 113 -9.45 8.25 -12.50
C ILE A 113 -9.96 9.68 -12.52
N ILE A 114 -10.41 10.17 -11.36
CA ILE A 114 -10.90 11.54 -11.20
C ILE A 114 -9.76 12.55 -11.38
N ALA A 115 -8.59 12.27 -10.78
CA ALA A 115 -7.45 13.19 -10.75
C ALA A 115 -6.68 13.26 -12.07
N PHE A 116 -6.50 12.15 -12.78
CA PHE A 116 -5.75 12.13 -14.04
C PHE A 116 -6.59 12.44 -15.28
N GLY A 117 -7.93 12.39 -15.18
CA GLY A 117 -8.85 12.90 -16.22
C GLY A 117 -8.65 12.33 -17.64
N ASN A 118 -7.89 11.23 -17.78
CA ASN A 118 -7.58 10.64 -19.07
C ASN A 118 -8.84 10.05 -19.71
N LYS A 119 -8.95 10.07 -21.04
CA LYS A 119 -10.10 9.48 -21.76
C LYS A 119 -10.21 8.00 -21.44
N ILE A 120 -11.11 7.70 -20.52
CA ILE A 120 -11.45 6.37 -20.08
C ILE A 120 -12.25 5.71 -21.20
N THR A 121 -11.73 4.62 -21.75
CA THR A 121 -12.50 3.75 -22.64
C THR A 121 -13.74 3.25 -21.89
N THR A 122 -14.86 3.06 -22.58
CA THR A 122 -16.14 2.65 -21.98
C THR A 122 -16.02 1.43 -21.06
N GLN A 123 -15.11 0.49 -21.37
CA GLN A 123 -14.76 -0.63 -20.50
C GLN A 123 -14.15 -0.21 -19.15
N THR A 124 -13.20 0.71 -19.12
CA THR A 124 -12.60 1.22 -17.88
C THR A 124 -13.62 2.02 -17.07
N GLY A 125 -14.55 2.72 -17.73
CA GLY A 125 -15.64 3.44 -17.07
C GLY A 125 -16.57 2.48 -16.33
N ILE A 126 -17.04 1.45 -17.02
CA ILE A 126 -17.89 0.39 -16.42
C ILE A 126 -17.13 -0.33 -15.28
N GLY A 127 -15.87 -0.70 -15.50
CA GLY A 127 -15.05 -1.35 -14.47
C GLY A 127 -14.88 -0.49 -13.21
N THR A 128 -14.79 0.83 -13.37
CA THR A 128 -14.66 1.78 -12.26
C THR A 128 -15.97 1.95 -11.52
N SER A 129 -17.09 2.07 -12.23
CA SER A 129 -18.42 2.14 -11.62
C SER A 129 -18.74 0.89 -10.79
N ILE A 130 -18.40 -0.30 -11.30
CA ILE A 130 -18.55 -1.56 -10.58
C ILE A 130 -17.63 -1.58 -9.34
N ALA A 131 -16.38 -1.13 -9.47
CA ALA A 131 -15.45 -1.09 -8.34
C ALA A 131 -15.91 -0.12 -7.24
N VAL A 132 -16.33 1.10 -7.61
CA VAL A 132 -16.86 2.10 -6.67
C VAL A 132 -18.13 1.59 -6.00
N SER A 133 -19.04 0.97 -6.75
CA SER A 133 -20.25 0.38 -6.21
C SER A 133 -19.94 -0.78 -5.25
N GLY A 134 -18.96 -1.62 -5.59
CA GLY A 134 -18.48 -2.71 -4.74
C GLY A 134 -17.89 -2.22 -3.41
N VAL A 135 -17.15 -1.11 -3.42
CA VAL A 135 -16.63 -0.46 -2.20
C VAL A 135 -17.73 0.12 -1.36
N ALA A 136 -18.70 0.80 -1.98
CA ALA A 136 -19.83 1.38 -1.27
C ALA A 136 -20.65 0.29 -0.57
N LEU A 137 -20.99 -0.79 -1.29
CA LEU A 137 -21.68 -1.96 -0.74
C LEU A 137 -20.88 -2.63 0.38
N TYR A 138 -19.57 -2.84 0.17
CA TYR A 138 -18.72 -3.45 1.19
C TYR A 138 -18.64 -2.58 2.46
N SER A 139 -18.44 -1.27 2.32
CA SER A 139 -18.36 -0.33 3.44
C SER A 139 -19.66 -0.32 4.23
N PHE A 140 -20.80 -0.38 3.54
CA PHE A 140 -22.13 -0.44 4.15
C PHE A 140 -22.38 -1.76 4.90
N ILE A 141 -22.01 -2.90 4.30
CA ILE A 141 -22.14 -4.22 4.95
C ILE A 141 -21.25 -4.30 6.18
N LYS A 142 -20.00 -3.84 6.10
CA LYS A 142 -19.08 -3.85 7.23
C LYS A 142 -19.60 -2.96 8.37
N ALA A 143 -20.08 -1.75 8.08
CA ALA A 143 -20.68 -0.88 9.08
C ALA A 143 -21.84 -1.57 9.82
N LYS A 144 -22.73 -2.25 9.09
CA LYS A 144 -23.82 -3.04 9.69
C LYS A 144 -23.35 -4.22 10.53
N ILE A 145 -22.27 -4.90 10.14
CA ILE A 145 -21.72 -6.02 10.92
C ILE A 145 -21.10 -5.51 12.22
N GLU A 146 -20.37 -4.39 12.18
CA GLU A 146 -19.77 -3.75 13.36
C GLU A 146 -20.86 -3.26 14.33
N GLU A 147 -21.92 -2.63 13.82
CA GLU A 147 -23.09 -2.17 14.58
C GLU A 147 -23.82 -3.34 15.28
N LYS A 148 -24.08 -4.44 14.56
CA LYS A 148 -24.65 -5.67 15.15
C LYS A 148 -23.77 -6.30 16.22
N LYS A 149 -22.45 -6.18 16.10
CA LYS A 149 -21.51 -6.72 17.07
C LYS A 149 -21.50 -5.88 18.36
N GLN A 150 -21.60 -4.55 18.25
CA GLN A 150 -21.73 -3.65 19.40
C GLN A 150 -23.05 -3.85 20.14
N ILE A 151 -24.17 -4.04 19.43
CA ILE A 151 -25.49 -4.30 20.03
C ILE A 151 -25.52 -5.65 20.77
N LYS A 152 -24.73 -6.64 20.34
CA LYS A 152 -24.62 -7.94 21.03
C LYS A 152 -23.70 -7.92 22.26
N SER A 153 -22.87 -6.89 22.41
CA SER A 153 -21.93 -6.73 23.52
C SER A 153 -22.39 -5.72 24.58
N ALA A 154 -23.52 -5.05 24.35
CA ALA A 154 -24.22 -4.18 25.29
C ALA A 154 -25.40 -4.96 25.91
#